data_AF-A0A151JSH3-F1
#
_entry.id   AF-A0A151JSH3-F1
#
_cell.length_a   1.000
_cell.length_b   1.000
_cell.length_c   1.000
_cell.angle_alpha   90.00
_cell.angle_beta   90.00
_cell.angle_gamma   90.00
#
_symmetry.space_group_name_H-M   'P 1'
#
loop_
_entity.id
_entity.type
_entity.pdbx_description
1 polymer ?
#
loop_
_entity_poly.entity_id
_entity_poly.type
_entity_poly.pdbx_seq_one_letter_code
_entity_poly.pdbx_strand_id
1 'polypeptide(L)'
;AVRILGRKYALTRTRYKFLEIVIKVDPPSYVEIAIGDNRGKELILSTETWKGLYEQRWNVQNCLRNHHKGNSINVGPLTVRFSTIENAKIVSLESSDVRLMMTESTILFMFNLDKCIELTFDQLVGIVEKVDTKFTPFSNIASTVTDVKDVPNVICASDYFDQNQLLDCELLAVVFCA
;
A
#
# COMPACT_ATOMS: atom_id res chain seq x y z
N ALA A 1 -11.62 0.68 7.75
CA ALA A 1 -11.17 0.08 6.49
C ALA A 1 -10.01 -0.87 6.76
N VAL A 2 -10.09 -2.09 6.25
CA VAL A 2 -9.14 -3.20 6.49
C VAL A 2 -8.34 -3.48 5.21
N ARG A 3 -7.09 -3.94 5.33
CA ARG A 3 -6.22 -4.24 4.19
C ARG A 3 -6.07 -5.76 4.01
N ILE A 4 -6.33 -6.26 2.80
CA ILE A 4 -6.27 -7.69 2.43
C ILE A 4 -5.54 -7.91 1.09
N LEU A 5 -5.12 -9.14 0.83
CA LEU A 5 -4.55 -9.62 -0.44
C LEU A 5 -3.36 -8.79 -0.94
N GLY A 6 -2.55 -8.28 -0.01
CA GLY A 6 -1.46 -7.36 -0.31
C GLY A 6 -0.12 -8.01 -0.65
N ARG A 7 0.70 -7.29 -1.41
CA ARG A 7 2.12 -7.60 -1.61
C ARG A 7 2.99 -6.52 -0.98
N LYS A 8 3.86 -6.95 -0.06
CA LYS A 8 4.80 -6.09 0.66
C LYS A 8 6.25 -6.35 0.24
N TYR A 9 6.95 -5.29 -0.17
CA TYR A 9 8.36 -5.29 -0.51
C TYR A 9 9.15 -4.56 0.57
N ALA A 10 10.15 -5.23 1.15
CA ALA A 10 11.10 -4.58 2.05
C ALA A 10 12.06 -3.69 1.24
N LEU A 11 12.05 -2.39 1.49
CA LEU A 11 12.92 -1.44 0.80
C LEU A 11 14.31 -1.32 1.43
N THR A 12 14.47 -1.82 2.65
CA THR A 12 15.76 -1.91 3.34
C THR A 12 16.00 -3.33 3.85
N ARG A 13 17.28 -3.71 4.02
CA ARG A 13 17.66 -5.02 4.60
C ARG A 13 17.07 -5.23 5.99
N THR A 14 16.97 -4.17 6.78
CA THR A 14 16.36 -4.16 8.11
C THR A 14 14.84 -4.19 8.09
N ARG A 15 14.21 -4.14 6.90
CA ARG A 15 12.76 -4.02 6.69
C ARG A 15 12.13 -2.81 7.38
N TYR A 16 12.95 -1.81 7.73
CA TYR A 16 12.53 -0.59 8.38
C TYR A 16 11.64 0.26 7.45
N LYS A 17 11.91 0.25 6.14
CA LYS A 17 11.05 0.84 5.11
C LYS A 17 10.43 -0.25 4.25
N PHE A 18 9.21 -0.02 3.79
CA PHE A 18 8.50 -0.93 2.90
C PHE A 18 7.69 -0.19 1.84
N LEU A 19 7.40 -0.90 0.75
CA LEU A 19 6.37 -0.55 -0.21
C LEU A 19 5.33 -1.66 -0.20
N GLU A 20 4.07 -1.31 -0.17
CA GLU A 20 2.95 -2.24 -0.11
C GLU A 20 1.89 -1.87 -1.15
N ILE A 21 1.34 -2.89 -1.80
CA ILE A 21 0.23 -2.76 -2.76
C ILE A 21 -0.85 -3.70 -2.26
N VAL A 22 -2.03 -3.19 -1.97
CA VAL A 22 -3.00 -3.92 -1.15
C VAL A 22 -4.43 -3.48 -1.44
N ILE A 23 -5.39 -4.38 -1.25
CA ILE A 23 -6.81 -4.02 -1.35
C ILE A 23 -7.25 -3.47 0.00
N LYS A 24 -7.80 -2.26 0.01
CA LYS A 24 -8.49 -1.68 1.14
C LYS A 24 -9.98 -1.95 1.00
N VAL A 25 -10.50 -2.74 1.95
CA VAL A 25 -11.90 -3.13 2.05
C VAL A 25 -12.67 -1.98 2.71
N ASP A 26 -13.45 -1.29 1.89
CA ASP A 26 -14.35 -0.19 2.25
C ASP A 26 -15.31 0.07 1.08
N PRO A 27 -16.35 -0.78 0.90
CA PRO A 27 -17.16 -0.78 -0.32
C PRO A 27 -17.63 0.63 -0.76
N PRO A 28 -17.29 1.07 -1.99
CA PRO A 28 -16.51 0.37 -3.00
C PRO A 28 -15.02 0.23 -2.62
N SER A 29 -14.53 -1.00 -2.54
CA SER A 29 -13.15 -1.29 -2.18
C SER A 29 -12.19 -0.80 -3.27
N TYR A 30 -10.92 -0.58 -2.92
CA TYR A 30 -9.93 -0.09 -3.88
C TYR A 30 -8.52 -0.57 -3.55
N VAL A 31 -7.62 -0.51 -4.55
CA VAL A 31 -6.21 -0.83 -4.37
C VAL A 31 -5.45 0.42 -3.91
N GLU A 32 -4.67 0.28 -2.84
CA GLU A 32 -3.75 1.30 -2.33
C GLU A 32 -2.30 0.93 -2.66
N ILE A 33 -1.49 1.94 -2.99
CA ILE A 33 -0.02 1.85 -2.97
C ILE A 33 0.46 2.66 -1.77
N ALA A 34 1.15 2.02 -0.83
CA ALA A 34 1.65 2.65 0.37
C ALA A 34 3.18 2.51 0.46
N ILE A 35 3.87 3.62 0.74
CA ILE A 35 5.27 3.59 1.16
C ILE A 35 5.28 3.86 2.66
N GLY A 36 5.85 2.96 3.45
CA GLY A 36 5.76 3.05 4.90
C GLY A 36 7.08 2.82 5.62
N ASP A 37 7.05 3.07 6.92
CA ASP A 37 8.09 2.64 7.85
C ASP A 37 7.55 1.96 9.09
N ASN A 38 8.44 1.30 9.82
CA ASN A 38 8.07 0.56 11.03
C ASN A 38 7.67 1.45 12.23
N ARG A 39 7.68 2.79 12.08
CA ARG A 39 7.18 3.73 13.07
C ARG A 39 5.72 4.13 12.81
N GLY A 40 5.05 3.44 11.87
CA GLY A 40 3.65 3.68 11.53
C GLY A 40 3.44 4.88 10.62
N LYS A 41 4.51 5.47 10.05
CA LYS A 41 4.35 6.50 9.02
C LYS A 41 4.13 5.82 7.68
N GLU A 42 3.03 6.16 7.02
CA GLU A 42 2.70 5.66 5.69
C GLU A 42 2.30 6.81 4.78
N LEU A 43 2.84 6.79 3.58
CA LEU A 43 2.50 7.71 2.51
C LEU A 43 1.74 6.93 1.46
N ILE A 44 0.45 7.24 1.32
CA ILE A 44 -0.44 6.61 0.36
C ILE A 44 -0.33 7.35 -0.97
N LEU A 45 -0.14 6.60 -2.04
CA LEU A 45 0.03 7.10 -3.39
C LEU A 45 -1.13 6.65 -4.27
N SER A 46 -1.63 7.57 -5.09
CA SER A 46 -2.40 7.20 -6.27
C SER A 46 -1.47 6.58 -7.32
N THR A 47 -2.03 5.76 -8.22
CA THR A 47 -1.29 5.20 -9.35
C THR A 47 -0.69 6.30 -10.23
N GLU A 48 -1.38 7.42 -10.39
CA GLU A 48 -0.87 8.59 -11.12
C GLU A 48 0.35 9.19 -10.43
N THR A 49 0.31 9.33 -9.09
CA THR A 49 1.44 9.87 -8.32
C THR A 49 2.64 8.92 -8.36
N TRP A 50 2.41 7.61 -8.28
CA TRP A 50 3.47 6.62 -8.45
C TRP A 50 4.13 6.72 -9.84
N LYS A 51 3.31 6.71 -10.91
CA LYS A 51 3.81 6.80 -12.30
C LYS A 51 4.60 8.09 -12.52
N GLY A 52 4.07 9.23 -12.08
CA GLY A 52 4.77 10.50 -12.18
C GLY A 52 6.10 10.49 -11.40
N LEU A 53 6.15 9.85 -10.23
CA LEU A 53 7.39 9.73 -9.46
C LEU A 53 8.44 8.88 -10.19
N TYR A 54 8.01 7.78 -10.81
CA TYR A 54 8.87 6.92 -11.60
C TYR A 54 9.37 7.59 -12.90
N GLU A 55 8.53 8.38 -13.57
CA GLU A 55 8.94 9.19 -14.72
C GLU A 55 10.04 10.20 -14.34
N GLN A 56 9.98 10.73 -13.12
CA GLN A 56 10.99 11.64 -12.57
C GLN A 56 12.27 10.93 -12.09
N ARG A 57 12.42 9.60 -12.23
CA ARG A 57 13.59 8.84 -11.71
C ARG A 57 14.94 9.41 -12.15
N TRP A 58 15.05 9.88 -13.40
CA TRP A 58 16.28 10.49 -13.92
C TRP A 58 16.57 11.83 -13.26
N ASN A 59 15.54 12.65 -13.02
CA ASN A 59 15.67 13.92 -12.33
C ASN A 59 16.05 13.73 -10.86
N VAL A 60 15.48 12.72 -10.20
CA VAL A 60 15.84 12.29 -8.85
C VAL A 60 17.32 11.88 -8.79
N GLN A 61 17.76 11.00 -9.69
CA GLN A 61 19.16 10.59 -9.80
C GLN A 61 20.10 11.77 -10.07
N ASN A 62 19.71 12.68 -10.96
CA ASN A 62 20.51 13.86 -11.27
C ASN A 62 20.66 14.81 -10.06
N CYS A 63 19.58 15.02 -9.29
CA CYS A 63 19.63 15.79 -8.06
C CYS A 63 20.55 15.15 -7.02
N LEU A 64 20.51 13.82 -6.89
CA LEU A 64 21.37 13.06 -5.98
C LEU A 64 22.85 13.13 -6.38
N ARG A 65 23.18 13.14 -7.68
CA ARG A 65 24.57 13.25 -8.15
C ARG A 65 25.17 14.63 -7.89
N ASN A 66 24.41 15.69 -8.19
CA ASN A 66 24.94 17.04 -8.23
C ASN A 66 24.86 17.80 -6.89
N HIS A 67 24.42 17.16 -5.81
CA HIS A 67 24.30 17.77 -4.48
C HIS A 67 23.48 19.07 -4.49
N HIS A 68 22.44 19.13 -5.33
CA HIS A 68 21.61 20.32 -5.50
C HIS A 68 20.74 20.57 -4.25
N LYS A 69 21.34 21.22 -3.26
CA LYS A 69 20.70 21.58 -2.00
C LYS A 69 19.63 22.63 -2.28
N GLY A 70 18.36 22.27 -2.06
CA GLY A 70 17.21 23.18 -2.25
C GLY A 70 16.33 22.88 -3.46
N ASN A 71 16.73 21.97 -4.35
CA ASN A 71 15.84 21.51 -5.41
C ASN A 71 14.77 20.60 -4.83
N SER A 72 13.53 20.77 -5.29
CA SER A 72 12.43 19.85 -5.03
C SER A 72 11.77 19.44 -6.33
N ILE A 73 11.28 18.20 -6.39
CA ILE A 73 10.49 17.70 -7.51
C ILE A 73 9.07 17.51 -6.99
N ASN A 74 8.11 18.11 -7.67
CA ASN A 74 6.69 17.97 -7.34
C ASN A 74 6.04 16.98 -8.30
N VAL A 75 5.27 16.05 -7.75
CA VAL A 75 4.51 15.04 -8.48
C VAL A 75 3.12 14.98 -7.86
N GLY A 76 2.17 15.71 -8.44
CA GLY A 76 0.84 15.86 -7.85
C GLY A 76 0.93 16.35 -6.39
N PRO A 77 0.38 15.62 -5.41
CA PRO A 77 0.45 15.99 -3.99
C PRO A 77 1.80 15.66 -3.32
N LEU A 78 2.70 14.95 -4.00
CA LEU A 78 3.99 14.51 -3.47
C LEU A 78 5.09 15.52 -3.77
N THR A 79 5.82 15.94 -2.73
CA THR A 79 7.06 16.69 -2.85
C THR A 79 8.26 15.80 -2.53
N VAL A 80 9.22 15.75 -3.45
CA VAL A 80 10.50 15.05 -3.26
C VAL A 80 11.58 16.08 -2.95
N ARG A 81 12.17 16.02 -1.75
CA ARG A 81 13.27 16.90 -1.33
C ARG A 81 14.57 16.15 -1.15
N PHE A 82 15.67 16.84 -1.43
CA PHE A 82 17.02 16.31 -1.30
C PHE A 82 17.76 17.01 -0.16
N SER A 83 18.47 16.22 0.64
CA SER A 83 19.27 16.71 1.76
C SER A 83 20.47 15.81 2.01
N THR A 84 21.36 16.25 2.89
CA THR A 84 22.52 15.49 3.32
C THR A 84 22.54 15.44 4.84
N ILE A 85 22.68 14.25 5.41
CA ILE A 85 22.82 14.02 6.85
C ILE A 85 24.09 13.21 7.03
N GLU A 86 25.06 13.73 7.80
CA GLU A 86 26.34 13.02 8.07
C GLU A 86 27.02 12.48 6.79
N ASN A 87 27.08 13.32 5.74
CA ASN A 87 27.59 12.98 4.39
C ASN A 87 26.78 11.93 3.61
N ALA A 88 25.71 11.36 4.18
CA ALA A 88 24.78 10.49 3.47
C ALA A 88 23.74 11.31 2.71
N LYS A 89 23.47 10.93 1.45
CA LYS A 89 22.42 11.54 0.63
C LYS A 89 21.05 11.00 1.04
N ILE A 90 20.16 11.90 1.39
CA ILE A 90 18.83 11.60 1.90
C ILE A 90 17.78 12.20 0.97
N VAL A 91 16.79 11.37 0.63
CA VAL A 91 15.58 11.80 -0.06
C VAL A 91 14.42 11.80 0.92
N SER A 92 13.70 12.91 0.97
CA SER A 92 12.44 13.03 1.72
C SER A 92 11.28 12.99 0.73
N LEU A 93 10.36 12.05 0.93
CA LEU A 93 9.05 12.01 0.28
C LEU A 93 8.04 12.65 1.23
N GLU A 94 7.37 13.71 0.78
CA GLU A 94 6.54 14.58 1.62
C GLU A 94 5.14 14.73 1.01
N SER A 95 4.11 14.43 1.80
CA SER A 95 2.72 14.86 1.61
C SER A 95 2.39 15.96 2.64
N SER A 96 1.14 16.42 2.66
CA SER A 96 0.66 17.44 3.62
C SER A 96 0.89 17.10 5.09
N ASP A 97 0.90 15.82 5.43
CA ASP A 97 0.82 15.27 6.78
C ASP A 97 1.92 14.26 7.09
N VAL A 98 2.55 13.69 6.05
CA VAL A 98 3.55 12.63 6.19
C VAL A 98 4.85 13.01 5.51
N ARG A 99 5.95 12.76 6.22
CA ARG A 99 7.32 12.88 5.70
C ARG A 99 8.09 11.59 5.95
N LEU A 100 8.56 10.98 4.87
CA LEU A 100 9.38 9.78 4.89
C LEU A 100 10.77 10.09 4.33
N MET A 101 11.78 9.95 5.19
CA MET A 101 13.18 10.05 4.78
C MET A 101 13.72 8.66 4.44
N MET A 102 14.54 8.59 3.38
CA MET A 102 15.21 7.38 2.95
C MET A 102 16.54 7.69 2.26
N THR A 103 17.39 6.68 2.12
CA THR A 103 18.68 6.82 1.44
C THR A 103 18.53 6.78 -0.08
N GLU A 104 19.55 7.26 -0.79
CA GLU A 104 19.67 7.06 -2.25
C GLU A 104 19.45 5.60 -2.65
N SER A 105 20.11 4.64 -1.99
CA SER A 105 19.96 3.22 -2.32
C SER A 105 18.51 2.71 -2.20
N THR A 106 17.77 3.22 -1.21
CA THR A 106 16.38 2.83 -0.94
C THR A 106 15.44 3.33 -2.02
N ILE A 107 15.53 4.61 -2.41
CA ILE A 107 14.64 5.14 -3.45
C ILE A 107 14.95 4.54 -4.83
N LEU A 108 16.22 4.25 -5.12
CA LEU A 108 16.62 3.60 -6.37
C LEU A 108 16.12 2.16 -6.43
N PHE A 109 16.20 1.42 -5.32
CA PHE A 109 15.62 0.08 -5.25
C PHE A 109 14.10 0.12 -5.44
N MET A 110 13.42 1.12 -4.86
CA MET A 110 11.99 1.31 -5.05
C MET A 110 11.63 1.50 -6.54
N PHE A 111 12.42 2.26 -7.31
CA PHE A 111 12.21 2.40 -8.75
C PHE A 111 12.41 1.10 -9.54
N ASN A 112 13.29 0.20 -9.09
CA ASN A 112 13.46 -1.11 -9.72
C ASN A 112 12.22 -2.01 -9.58
N LEU A 113 11.31 -1.68 -8.66
CA LEU A 113 10.07 -2.41 -8.44
C LEU A 113 8.93 -1.95 -9.36
N ASP A 114 9.11 -0.93 -10.21
CA ASP A 114 8.04 -0.32 -10.99
C ASP A 114 7.18 -1.35 -11.76
N LYS A 115 7.83 -2.25 -12.52
CA LYS A 115 7.08 -3.26 -13.26
C LYS A 115 6.36 -4.26 -12.34
N CYS A 116 6.95 -4.60 -11.19
CA CYS A 116 6.30 -5.43 -10.19
C CYS A 116 5.08 -4.72 -9.59
N ILE A 117 5.18 -3.40 -9.38
CA ILE A 117 4.09 -2.58 -8.82
C ILE A 117 2.93 -2.50 -9.79
N GLU A 118 3.19 -2.18 -11.05
CA GLU A 118 2.17 -2.13 -12.10
C GLU A 118 1.42 -3.46 -12.24
N LEU A 119 2.16 -4.58 -12.39
CA LEU A 119 1.55 -5.90 -12.56
C LEU A 119 0.76 -6.35 -11.32
N THR A 120 1.27 -6.07 -10.11
CA THR A 120 0.54 -6.42 -8.88
C THR A 120 -0.71 -5.56 -8.74
N PHE A 121 -0.62 -4.26 -9.04
CA PHE A 121 -1.76 -3.34 -8.97
C PHE A 121 -2.88 -3.80 -9.90
N ASP A 122 -2.58 -4.09 -11.16
CA ASP A 122 -3.55 -4.57 -12.15
C ASP A 122 -4.20 -5.90 -11.73
N GLN A 123 -3.41 -6.82 -11.18
CA GLN A 123 -3.92 -8.08 -10.63
C GLN A 123 -4.91 -7.85 -9.49
N LEU A 124 -4.58 -6.96 -8.55
CA LEU A 124 -5.47 -6.66 -7.42
C LEU A 124 -6.72 -5.91 -7.86
N VAL A 125 -6.62 -4.98 -8.81
CA VAL A 125 -7.80 -4.31 -9.41
C VAL A 125 -8.76 -5.33 -10.01
N GLY A 126 -8.26 -6.35 -10.70
CA GLY A 126 -9.08 -7.44 -11.23
C GLY A 126 -9.77 -8.31 -10.17
N ILE A 127 -9.45 -8.13 -8.89
CA ILE A 127 -10.06 -8.85 -7.76
C ILE A 127 -11.04 -7.97 -6.97
N VAL A 128 -10.90 -6.64 -7.02
CA VAL A 128 -11.69 -5.67 -6.21
C VAL A 128 -13.21 -5.93 -6.30
N GLU A 129 -13.76 -6.10 -7.49
CA GLU A 129 -15.21 -6.36 -7.66
C GLU A 129 -15.65 -7.65 -6.95
N LYS A 130 -14.79 -8.69 -6.97
CA LYS A 130 -15.06 -9.94 -6.26
C LYS A 130 -15.03 -9.74 -4.74
N VAL A 131 -14.14 -8.87 -4.25
CA VAL A 131 -14.09 -8.49 -2.83
C VAL A 131 -15.43 -7.88 -2.41
N ASP A 132 -15.92 -6.88 -3.14
CA ASP A 132 -17.18 -6.21 -2.80
C ASP A 132 -18.39 -7.16 -2.92
N THR A 133 -18.39 -8.02 -3.93
CA THR A 133 -19.41 -9.05 -4.13
C THR A 133 -19.44 -10.05 -2.96
N LYS A 134 -18.28 -10.46 -2.44
CA LYS A 134 -18.16 -11.38 -1.29
C LYS A 134 -18.41 -10.69 0.05
N PHE A 135 -18.03 -9.43 0.19
CA PHE A 135 -18.23 -8.66 1.41
C PHE A 135 -19.72 -8.49 1.73
N THR A 136 -20.56 -8.25 0.71
CA THR A 136 -22.00 -7.99 0.89
C THR A 136 -22.75 -9.09 1.65
N PRO A 137 -22.73 -10.37 1.25
CA PRO A 137 -23.41 -11.43 1.99
C PRO A 137 -22.82 -11.66 3.38
N PHE A 138 -21.50 -11.53 3.57
CA PHE A 138 -20.88 -11.66 4.90
C PHE A 138 -21.36 -10.54 5.84
N SER A 139 -21.44 -9.30 5.34
CA SER A 139 -21.97 -8.16 6.07
C SER A 139 -23.45 -8.34 6.44
N ASN A 140 -24.26 -8.84 5.51
CA ASN A 140 -25.66 -9.16 5.77
C ASN A 140 -25.82 -10.20 6.88
N ILE A 141 -25.07 -11.31 6.82
CA ILE A 141 -25.04 -12.32 7.89
C ILE A 141 -24.65 -11.67 9.22
N ALA A 142 -23.52 -10.96 9.24
CA ALA A 142 -22.99 -10.33 10.45
C ALA A 142 -24.04 -9.40 11.11
N SER A 143 -24.81 -8.65 10.32
CA SER A 143 -25.86 -7.76 10.83
C SER A 143 -27.06 -8.46 11.49
N THR A 144 -27.27 -9.75 11.21
CA THR A 144 -28.39 -10.54 11.76
C THR A 144 -28.03 -11.34 13.00
N VAL A 145 -26.72 -11.52 13.26
CA VAL A 145 -26.24 -12.30 14.39
C VAL A 145 -26.27 -11.45 15.67
N THR A 146 -26.86 -11.98 16.74
CA THR A 146 -27.02 -11.25 18.00
C THR A 146 -25.72 -11.20 18.82
N ASP A 147 -24.96 -12.29 18.88
CA ASP A 147 -23.63 -12.31 19.52
C ASP A 147 -22.54 -12.18 18.46
N VAL A 148 -21.79 -11.07 18.50
CA VAL A 148 -20.70 -10.79 17.55
C VAL A 148 -19.65 -11.91 17.52
N LYS A 149 -19.48 -12.66 18.63
CA LYS A 149 -18.56 -13.80 18.69
C LYS A 149 -18.97 -14.98 17.81
N ASP A 150 -20.26 -15.08 17.49
CA ASP A 150 -20.80 -16.14 16.65
C ASP A 150 -20.72 -15.79 15.15
N VAL A 151 -20.51 -14.51 14.80
CA VAL A 151 -20.45 -14.04 13.40
C VAL A 151 -19.50 -14.90 12.55
N PRO A 152 -18.25 -15.20 12.98
CA PRO A 152 -17.35 -16.00 12.17
C PRO A 152 -17.87 -17.42 11.93
N ASN A 153 -18.46 -18.04 12.95
CA ASN A 153 -18.99 -19.39 12.85
C ASN A 153 -20.19 -19.46 11.90
N VAL A 154 -21.07 -18.45 11.95
CA VAL A 154 -22.24 -18.38 11.07
C VAL A 154 -21.82 -18.12 9.62
N ILE A 155 -20.83 -17.26 9.37
CA ILE A 155 -20.28 -17.04 8.03
C ILE A 155 -19.64 -18.34 7.50
N CYS A 156 -18.81 -19.01 8.29
CA CYS A 156 -18.19 -20.29 7.93
C CYS A 156 -19.19 -21.39 7.57
N ALA A 157 -20.34 -21.41 8.23
CA ALA A 157 -21.40 -22.38 8.00
C ALA A 157 -22.33 -22.02 6.82
N SER A 158 -22.16 -20.83 6.23
CA SER A 158 -23.02 -20.36 5.13
C SER A 158 -22.56 -20.86 3.77
N ASP A 159 -23.49 -20.96 2.82
CA ASP A 159 -23.20 -21.31 1.42
C ASP A 159 -22.35 -20.25 0.68
N TYR A 160 -22.16 -19.07 1.28
CA TYR A 160 -21.38 -17.98 0.69
C TYR A 160 -19.87 -18.11 0.92
N PHE A 161 -19.45 -18.94 1.89
CA PHE A 161 -18.06 -19.11 2.29
C PHE A 161 -17.44 -20.38 1.67
N ASP A 162 -16.32 -20.23 0.99
CA ASP A 162 -15.49 -21.34 0.52
C ASP A 162 -14.11 -21.30 1.20
N GLN A 163 -13.86 -22.28 2.07
CA GLN A 163 -12.60 -22.45 2.80
C GLN A 163 -11.37 -22.62 1.88
N ASN A 164 -11.56 -22.96 0.61
CA ASN A 164 -10.48 -23.09 -0.36
C ASN A 164 -10.19 -21.77 -1.11
N GLN A 165 -10.96 -20.70 -0.85
CA GLN A 165 -10.71 -19.37 -1.41
C GLN A 165 -9.96 -18.51 -0.40
N LEU A 166 -8.76 -18.06 -0.77
CA LEU A 166 -7.98 -17.13 0.05
C LEU A 166 -8.75 -15.84 0.37
N LEU A 167 -9.50 -15.32 -0.60
CA LEU A 167 -10.32 -14.11 -0.42
C LEU A 167 -11.33 -14.28 0.72
N ASP A 168 -12.09 -15.38 0.72
CA ASP A 168 -13.10 -15.66 1.74
C ASP A 168 -12.45 -15.79 3.12
N CYS A 169 -11.33 -16.53 3.19
CA CYS A 169 -10.55 -16.70 4.42
C CYS A 169 -10.00 -15.38 4.97
N GLU A 170 -9.43 -14.51 4.13
CA GLU A 170 -8.92 -13.21 4.57
C GLU A 170 -10.03 -12.23 4.95
N LEU A 171 -11.14 -12.19 4.20
CA LEU A 171 -12.31 -11.40 4.57
C LEU A 171 -12.84 -11.81 5.94
N LEU A 172 -13.05 -13.10 6.15
CA LEU A 172 -13.48 -13.61 7.45
C LEU A 172 -12.50 -13.22 8.56
N ALA A 173 -11.23 -13.59 8.42
CA ALA A 173 -10.24 -13.46 9.49
C ALA A 173 -9.87 -12.02 9.83
N VAL A 174 -9.81 -11.12 8.85
CA VAL A 174 -9.28 -9.75 9.04
C VAL A 174 -10.40 -8.71 9.09
N VAL A 175 -11.59 -9.00 8.54
CA VAL A 175 -12.71 -8.04 8.54
C VAL A 175 -13.77 -8.40 9.58
N PHE A 176 -14.12 -9.69 9.71
CA PHE A 176 -15.25 -10.13 10.54
C PHE A 176 -14.85 -10.81 11.86
N CYS A 177 -13.57 -11.18 12.03
CA CYS A 177 -13.02 -11.68 13.29
C CYS A 177 -12.18 -10.65 14.08
N ALA A 178 -11.96 -9.46 13.49
CA ALA A 178 -11.07 -8.42 14.04
C ALA A 178 -11.69 -7.63 15.20
#